data_AF-A0A1G7JWE5-F1
#
_entry.id   AF-A0A1G7JWE5-F1
#
_cell.length_a   1.000
_cell.length_b   1.000
_cell.length_c   1.000
_cell.angle_alpha   90.00
_cell.angle_beta   90.00
_cell.angle_gamma   90.00
#
_symmetry.space_group_name_H-M   'P 1'
#
loop_
_entity.id
_entity.type
_entity.pdbx_description
1 polymer ?
#
loop_
_entity_poly.entity_id
_entity_poly.type
_entity_poly.pdbx_seq_one_letter_code
_entity_poly.pdbx_strand_id
1 'polypeptide(L)'
;MEDKITEIIVHLSHSHQQMARVIDAERHVSVRMAQIVHAIPDNDPAFDGIPGMLENTGLVNKSVVSYLNAIADLEEAMAENLGLVIKEMRDQSEE
;
A
#
# COMPACT_ATOMS: atom_id res chain seq x y z
N MET A 1 12.75 -31.55 -1.32
CA MET A 1 12.65 -30.55 -0.23
C MET A 1 13.18 -29.21 -0.71
N GLU A 2 14.40 -29.15 -1.27
CA GLU A 2 14.95 -27.94 -1.92
C GLU A 2 14.05 -27.32 -3.00
N ASP A 3 13.44 -28.11 -3.88
CA ASP A 3 12.62 -27.56 -4.98
C ASP A 3 11.39 -26.78 -4.47
N LYS A 4 10.71 -27.27 -3.42
CA LYS A 4 9.55 -26.59 -2.82
C LYS A 4 9.94 -25.31 -2.09
N ILE A 5 11.05 -25.32 -1.36
CA ILE A 5 11.59 -24.12 -0.71
C ILE A 5 11.98 -23.09 -1.78
N THR A 6 12.59 -23.53 -2.86
CA THR A 6 12.98 -22.68 -3.98
C THR A 6 11.76 -22.03 -4.62
N GLU A 7 10.68 -22.80 -4.84
CA GLU A 7 9.42 -22.30 -5.39
C GLU A 7 8.76 -21.25 -4.47
N ILE A 8 8.75 -21.49 -3.16
CA ILE A 8 8.24 -20.54 -2.17
C ILE A 8 9.07 -19.24 -2.15
N ILE A 9 10.39 -19.34 -2.18
CA ILE A 9 11.29 -18.19 -2.23
C ILE A 9 11.07 -17.38 -3.51
N VAL A 10 10.83 -18.05 -4.63
CA VAL A 10 10.50 -17.39 -5.91
C VAL A 10 9.18 -16.63 -5.78
N HIS A 11 8.14 -17.21 -5.19
CA HIS A 11 6.87 -16.51 -4.96
C HIS A 11 7.00 -15.31 -4.02
N LEU A 12 7.77 -15.42 -2.94
CA LEU A 12 8.08 -14.30 -2.05
C LEU A 12 8.83 -13.18 -2.77
N SER A 13 9.84 -13.54 -3.57
CA SER A 13 10.60 -12.57 -4.37
C SER A 13 9.67 -11.80 -5.33
N HIS A 14 8.76 -12.51 -6.01
CA HIS A 14 7.77 -11.87 -6.85
C HIS A 14 6.82 -10.96 -6.07
N SER A 15 6.34 -11.40 -4.91
CA SER A 15 5.45 -10.61 -4.06
C SER A 15 6.14 -9.32 -3.57
N HIS A 16 7.39 -9.41 -3.10
CA HIS A 16 8.20 -8.25 -2.75
C HIS A 16 8.46 -7.32 -3.93
N GLN A 17 8.66 -7.86 -5.13
CA GLN A 17 8.81 -7.04 -6.33
C GLN A 17 7.52 -6.29 -6.69
N GLN A 18 6.35 -6.90 -6.50
CA GLN A 18 5.07 -6.19 -6.66
C GLN A 18 4.89 -5.09 -5.61
N MET A 19 5.26 -5.36 -4.36
CA MET A 19 5.22 -4.38 -3.29
C MET A 19 6.11 -3.17 -3.58
N ALA A 20 7.34 -3.41 -4.05
CA ALA A 20 8.25 -2.34 -4.45
C ALA A 20 7.65 -1.47 -5.57
N ARG A 21 6.92 -2.07 -6.51
CA ARG A 21 6.19 -1.33 -7.56
C ARG A 21 5.05 -0.48 -6.99
N VAL A 22 4.30 -0.99 -6.01
CA VAL A 22 3.24 -0.23 -5.34
C VAL A 22 3.82 0.98 -4.61
N ILE A 23 4.90 0.80 -3.84
CA ILE A 23 5.57 1.88 -3.11
C ILE A 23 6.09 2.97 -4.06
N ASP A 24 6.66 2.59 -5.21
CA ASP A 24 7.12 3.58 -6.19
C ASP A 24 5.96 4.35 -6.84
N ALA A 25 4.83 3.68 -7.10
CA ALA A 25 3.62 4.34 -7.57
C ALA A 25 3.06 5.33 -6.52
N GLU A 26 3.04 4.97 -5.24
CA GLU A 26 2.63 5.85 -4.14
C GLU A 26 3.52 7.06 -3.98
N ARG A 27 4.84 6.89 -4.16
CA ARG A 27 5.79 8.00 -4.21
C ARG A 27 5.40 8.98 -5.31
N HIS A 28 5.07 8.51 -6.52
CA HIS A 28 4.62 9.38 -7.60
C HIS A 28 3.30 10.11 -7.28
N VAL A 29 2.34 9.44 -6.66
CA VAL A 29 1.08 10.07 -6.20
C VAL A 29 1.37 11.14 -5.16
N SER A 30 2.23 10.86 -4.19
CA SER A 30 2.58 11.79 -3.11
C SER A 30 3.24 13.06 -3.65
N VAL A 31 4.20 12.92 -4.58
CA VAL A 31 4.83 14.06 -5.28
C VAL A 31 3.80 14.89 -6.04
N ARG A 32 2.87 14.23 -6.74
CA ARG A 32 1.82 14.92 -7.49
C ARG A 32 0.86 15.67 -6.57
N MET A 33 0.48 15.08 -5.44
CA MET A 33 -0.37 15.72 -4.44
C MET A 33 0.32 16.93 -3.82
N ALA A 34 1.61 16.83 -3.50
CA ALA A 34 2.38 17.97 -3.01
C ALA A 34 2.39 19.14 -4.03
N GLN A 35 2.54 18.84 -5.32
CA GLN A 35 2.45 19.85 -6.38
C GLN A 35 1.06 20.48 -6.47
N ILE A 36 -0.01 19.70 -6.33
CA ILE A 36 -1.39 20.21 -6.33
C ILE A 36 -1.61 21.12 -5.11
N VAL A 37 -1.20 20.69 -3.93
CA VAL A 37 -1.28 21.51 -2.70
C VAL A 37 -0.54 22.82 -2.87
N HIS A 38 0.66 22.78 -3.45
CA HIS A 38 1.46 23.98 -3.69
C HIS A 38 0.88 24.91 -4.78
N ALA A 39 0.00 24.39 -5.64
CA ALA A 39 -0.69 25.17 -6.66
C ALA A 39 -2.00 25.79 -6.15
N ILE A 40 -2.47 25.42 -4.95
CA ILE A 40 -3.62 26.06 -4.31
C ILE A 40 -3.16 27.42 -3.77
N PRO A 41 -3.83 28.54 -4.14
CA PRO A 41 -3.50 29.86 -3.61
C PRO A 41 -3.63 29.92 -2.09
N ASP A 42 -2.67 30.57 -1.41
CA ASP A 42 -2.73 30.81 0.04
C ASP A 42 -3.95 31.64 0.46
N ASN A 43 -4.52 32.42 -0.46
CA ASN A 43 -5.70 33.26 -0.25
C ASN A 43 -6.73 33.07 -1.39
N ASP A 44 -8.01 32.97 -1.03
CA ASP A 44 -9.14 32.70 -1.92
C ASP A 44 -8.96 31.44 -2.78
N PRO A 45 -8.74 30.26 -2.17
CA PRO A 45 -8.68 29.03 -2.92
C PRO A 45 -10.04 28.79 -3.59
N ALA A 46 -10.04 28.50 -4.89
CA ALA A 46 -11.23 28.38 -5.75
C ALA A 46 -12.07 27.12 -5.45
N PHE A 47 -12.40 26.89 -4.18
CA PHE A 47 -13.22 25.80 -3.66
C PHE A 47 -14.70 26.18 -3.52
N ASP A 48 -15.17 27.22 -4.23
CA ASP A 48 -16.56 27.68 -4.15
C ASP A 48 -17.01 28.03 -2.71
N GLY A 49 -16.09 28.59 -1.91
CA GLY A 49 -16.31 28.94 -0.51
C GLY A 49 -16.29 27.74 0.46
N ILE A 50 -16.90 27.90 1.63
CA ILE A 50 -16.92 26.87 2.69
C ILE A 50 -17.56 25.54 2.24
N PRO A 51 -18.66 25.51 1.46
CA PRO A 51 -19.27 24.26 1.02
C PRO A 51 -18.34 23.36 0.21
N GLY A 52 -17.67 23.89 -0.81
CA GLY A 52 -16.77 23.09 -1.63
C GLY A 52 -15.45 22.76 -0.91
N MET A 53 -15.02 23.56 0.07
CA MET A 53 -13.92 23.18 0.97
C MET A 53 -14.28 21.96 1.85
N LEU A 54 -15.50 21.95 2.40
CA LEU A 54 -15.99 20.84 3.22
C LEU A 54 -16.11 19.54 2.38
N GLU A 55 -16.63 19.65 1.15
CA GLU A 55 -16.72 18.54 0.22
C GLU A 55 -15.35 17.96 -0.14
N ASN A 56 -14.40 18.81 -0.54
CA ASN A 56 -13.04 18.39 -0.88
C ASN A 56 -12.34 17.73 0.32
N THR A 57 -12.49 18.29 1.52
CA THR A 57 -11.93 17.68 2.75
C THR A 57 -12.52 16.30 3.01
N GLY A 58 -13.84 16.13 2.80
CA GLY A 58 -14.51 14.83 2.90
C GLY A 58 -14.01 13.80 1.90
N LEU A 59 -13.78 14.21 0.65
CA LEU A 59 -13.23 13.35 -0.41
C LEU A 59 -11.80 12.89 -0.09
N VAL A 60 -10.95 13.80 0.39
CA VAL A 60 -9.58 13.47 0.82
C VAL A 60 -9.61 12.49 1.99
N ASN A 61 -10.42 12.76 3.02
CA ASN A 61 -10.52 11.86 4.18
C ASN A 61 -10.99 10.45 3.77
N LYS A 62 -12.00 10.36 2.89
CA LYS A 62 -12.46 9.07 2.35
C LYS A 62 -11.35 8.33 1.60
N SER A 63 -10.57 9.05 0.79
CA SER A 63 -9.46 8.48 0.03
C SER A 63 -8.36 7.94 0.96
N VAL A 64 -8.02 8.67 2.01
CA VAL A 64 -7.04 8.22 3.03
C VAL A 64 -7.54 6.96 3.75
N VAL A 65 -8.80 6.92 4.16
CA VAL A 65 -9.38 5.73 4.82
C VAL A 65 -9.35 4.52 3.89
N SER A 66 -9.77 4.67 2.63
CA SER A 66 -9.73 3.57 1.65
C SER A 66 -8.30 3.05 1.41
N TYR A 67 -7.33 3.96 1.37
CA TYR A 67 -5.93 3.60 1.20
C TYR A 67 -5.36 2.81 2.39
N LEU A 68 -5.63 3.27 3.63
CA LEU A 68 -5.20 2.56 4.84
C LEU A 68 -5.81 1.16 4.94
N ASN A 69 -7.07 0.98 4.53
CA ASN A 69 -7.69 -0.34 4.48
C ASN A 69 -7.00 -1.26 3.46
N ALA A 70 -6.64 -0.75 2.28
CA ALA A 70 -5.93 -1.55 1.28
C ALA A 70 -4.53 -1.99 1.75
N ILE A 71 -3.84 -1.19 2.57
CA ILE A 71 -2.59 -1.61 3.23
C ILE A 71 -2.86 -2.74 4.21
N ALA A 72 -3.89 -2.61 5.06
CA ALA A 72 -4.22 -3.65 6.04
C ALA A 72 -4.53 -5.00 5.36
N ASP A 73 -5.30 -4.98 4.26
CA ASP A 73 -5.58 -6.18 3.46
C ASP A 73 -4.30 -6.80 2.88
N LEU A 74 -3.35 -5.96 2.43
CA LEU A 74 -2.06 -6.42 1.92
C LEU A 74 -1.21 -7.04 3.02
N GLU A 75 -1.13 -6.40 4.19
CA GLU A 75 -0.39 -6.88 5.36
C GLU A 75 -0.94 -8.22 5.85
N GLU A 76 -2.27 -8.40 5.86
CA GLU A 76 -2.93 -9.66 6.19
C GLU A 76 -2.54 -10.76 5.20
N ALA A 77 -2.64 -10.50 3.89
CA ALA A 77 -2.24 -11.45 2.87
C ALA A 77 -0.74 -11.83 2.96
N MET A 78 0.14 -10.88 3.29
CA MET A 78 1.54 -11.17 3.55
C MET A 78 1.75 -12.07 4.76
N ALA A 79 1.06 -11.78 5.86
CA ALA A 79 1.18 -12.52 7.11
C ALA A 79 0.72 -13.98 6.93
N GLU A 80 -0.38 -14.21 6.22
CA GLU A 80 -0.85 -15.56 5.87
C GLU A 80 0.20 -16.34 5.07
N ASN A 81 0.72 -15.73 4.00
CA ASN A 81 1.72 -16.39 3.15
C ASN A 81 3.02 -16.66 3.92
N LEU A 82 3.53 -15.69 4.68
CA LEU A 82 4.71 -15.87 5.54
C LEU A 82 4.49 -16.96 6.59
N GLY A 83 3.29 -17.04 7.17
CA GLY A 83 2.92 -18.09 8.12
C GLY A 83 3.02 -19.48 7.52
N LEU A 84 2.56 -19.66 6.28
CA LEU A 84 2.69 -20.92 5.55
C LEU A 84 4.16 -21.29 5.31
N VAL A 85 4.99 -20.32 4.93
CA VAL A 85 6.43 -20.53 4.73
C VAL A 85 7.11 -20.96 6.02
N ILE A 86 6.87 -20.25 7.13
CA ILE A 86 7.47 -20.56 8.43
C ILE A 86 7.06 -21.96 8.90
N LYS A 87 5.80 -22.34 8.69
CA LYS A 87 5.30 -23.68 9.03
C LYS A 87 6.02 -24.76 8.24
N GLU A 88 6.11 -24.61 6.92
CA GLU A 88 6.80 -25.58 6.05
C GLU A 88 8.29 -25.72 6.43
N MET A 89 8.98 -24.61 6.77
CA MET A 89 10.37 -24.66 7.23
C MET A 89 10.54 -25.40 8.57
N ARG A 90 9.55 -25.26 9.48
CA ARG A 90 9.56 -25.96 10.78
C ARG A 90 9.32 -27.45 10.64
N ASP A 91 8.33 -27.84 9.85
CA ASP A 91 7.99 -29.25 9.64
C ASP A 91 9.16 -30.01 8.97
N GLN A 92 9.97 -29.34 8.15
CA GLN A 92 11.20 -29.88 7.56
C GLN A 92 12.40 -29.97 8.53
N SER A 93 12.32 -29.33 9.70
CA SER A 93 13.37 -29.38 10.73
C SER A 93 13.18 -30.55 11.71
N GLU A 94 11.97 -31.14 11.74
CA GLU A 94 11.58 -32.25 12.64
C GLU A 94 11.58 -33.63 11.94
N GLU A 95 11.84 -33.70 10.64
CA GLU A 95 12.21 -34.92 9.87
C GLU A 95 13.74 -35.07 9.73
#